data_AF-A0A1E3X2Z8-F1
#
_entry.id   AF-A0A1E3X2Z8-F1
#
_cell.length_a   1.000
_cell.length_b   1.000
_cell.length_c   1.000
_cell.angle_alpha   90.00
_cell.angle_beta   90.00
_cell.angle_gamma   90.00
#
_symmetry.space_group_name_H-M   'P 1'
#
loop_
_entity.id
_entity.type
_entity.pdbx_description
1 polymer ?
#
loop_
_entity_poly.entity_id
_entity_poly.type
_entity_poly.pdbx_seq_one_letter_code
_entity_poly.pdbx_strand_id
1 'polypeptide(L)'
;MPLIIIKLSWRLFLTSMLFWFLLLETYAEPKVEIALFKYLGALEGHKANEKFENFHGILNDKLLSMTEEVSSQESAGENLDYLKRIHIEFHDKDNFSGLEGINRWMKNEADVLTLLRGSIISDDDKNYFVYSKFYLGDLKTNLPNDIIKVKLPVKSTEFGNTKDSHTLVFLYALAMDAKRLGYDKSHIALFLKAAENRIVDIKRRSGNLFGDLAKLENAVRQATTELLGVTNASDPTD
;
A
#
# COMPACT_ATOMS: atom_id res chain seq x y z
N MET A 1 -65.57 -14.98 -25.35
CA MET A 1 -64.34 -14.28 -24.87
C MET A 1 -63.53 -15.26 -24.04
N PRO A 2 -62.35 -15.73 -24.48
CA PRO A 2 -61.53 -16.59 -23.63
C PRO A 2 -60.61 -15.73 -22.75
N LEU A 3 -60.60 -16.01 -21.44
CA LEU A 3 -59.59 -15.52 -20.52
C LEU A 3 -58.26 -16.23 -20.83
N ILE A 4 -57.26 -15.47 -21.27
CA ILE A 4 -55.87 -15.92 -21.35
C ILE A 4 -55.30 -15.87 -19.93
N ILE A 5 -55.20 -17.03 -19.27
CA ILE A 5 -54.51 -17.17 -18.00
C ILE A 5 -53.01 -17.17 -18.29
N ILE A 6 -52.35 -16.04 -18.02
CA ILE A 6 -50.90 -15.89 -18.07
C ILE A 6 -50.31 -16.67 -16.88
N LYS A 7 -50.01 -17.96 -17.09
CA LYS A 7 -49.12 -18.74 -16.21
C LYS A 7 -47.67 -18.29 -16.44
N LEU A 8 -47.33 -17.07 -16.03
CA LEU A 8 -45.94 -16.62 -15.99
C LEU A 8 -45.24 -17.38 -14.85
N SER A 9 -44.33 -18.27 -15.22
CA SER A 9 -43.72 -19.21 -14.30
C SER A 9 -42.91 -18.50 -13.22
N TRP A 10 -43.23 -18.73 -11.95
CA TRP A 10 -42.43 -18.31 -10.79
C TRP A 10 -40.97 -18.78 -10.87
N ARG A 11 -40.68 -19.78 -11.71
CA ARG A 11 -39.34 -20.29 -12.00
C ARG A 11 -38.43 -19.26 -12.70
N LEU A 12 -38.96 -18.42 -13.59
CA LEU A 12 -38.18 -17.36 -14.25
C LEU A 12 -37.81 -16.23 -13.27
N PHE A 13 -38.67 -15.97 -12.28
CA PHE A 13 -38.41 -14.98 -11.24
C PHE A 13 -37.34 -15.44 -10.25
N LEU A 14 -37.36 -16.74 -9.86
CA LEU A 14 -36.33 -17.31 -8.99
C LEU A 14 -34.96 -17.41 -9.67
N THR A 15 -34.88 -17.76 -10.95
CA THR A 15 -33.59 -17.79 -11.68
C THR A 15 -33.03 -16.39 -11.87
N SER A 16 -33.87 -15.38 -12.10
CA SER A 16 -33.46 -13.98 -12.18
C SER A 16 -32.92 -13.46 -10.84
N MET A 17 -33.56 -13.79 -9.71
CA MET A 17 -33.05 -13.42 -8.38
C MET A 17 -31.75 -14.15 -8.01
N LEU A 18 -31.62 -15.44 -8.33
CA LEU A 18 -30.37 -16.19 -8.11
C LEU A 18 -29.23 -15.69 -8.99
N PHE A 19 -29.54 -15.28 -10.23
CA PHE A 19 -28.55 -14.63 -11.10
C PHE A 19 -28.14 -13.26 -10.55
N TRP A 20 -29.05 -12.49 -9.97
CA TRP A 20 -28.74 -11.21 -9.34
C TRP A 20 -27.94 -11.36 -8.03
N PHE A 21 -28.20 -12.43 -7.27
CA PHE A 21 -27.42 -12.77 -6.07
C PHE A 21 -26.02 -13.33 -6.39
N LEU A 22 -25.85 -14.02 -7.53
CA LEU A 22 -24.56 -14.45 -8.07
C LEU A 22 -23.76 -13.31 -8.73
N LEU A 23 -24.40 -12.18 -9.01
CA LEU A 23 -23.81 -10.95 -9.59
C LEU A 23 -23.65 -9.83 -8.56
N LEU A 24 -23.79 -10.11 -7.27
CA LEU A 24 -23.10 -9.30 -6.26
C LEU A 24 -21.62 -9.66 -6.35
N GLU A 25 -20.94 -9.11 -7.36
CA GLU A 25 -19.54 -8.77 -7.19
C GLU A 25 -19.48 -7.97 -5.89
N THR A 26 -18.97 -8.60 -4.84
CA THR A 26 -18.61 -7.88 -3.62
C THR A 26 -17.57 -6.86 -4.06
N TYR A 27 -18.01 -5.63 -4.31
CA TYR A 27 -17.12 -4.51 -4.56
C TYR A 27 -16.20 -4.45 -3.36
N ALA A 28 -14.93 -4.79 -3.59
CA ALA A 28 -13.96 -4.71 -2.53
C ALA A 28 -13.75 -3.23 -2.20
N GLU A 29 -13.72 -2.89 -0.93
CA GLU A 29 -13.53 -1.50 -0.51
C GLU A 29 -12.04 -1.11 -0.60
N PRO A 30 -11.71 0.17 -0.85
CA PRO A 30 -10.33 0.64 -0.84
C PRO A 30 -9.72 0.53 0.56
N LYS A 31 -8.47 0.06 0.61
CA LYS A 31 -7.71 -0.02 1.85
C LYS A 31 -7.14 1.36 2.17
N VAL A 32 -7.67 2.01 3.20
CA VAL A 32 -7.32 3.42 3.55
C VAL A 32 -6.47 3.54 4.82
N GLU A 33 -6.31 2.46 5.58
CA GLU A 33 -5.56 2.50 6.83
C GLU A 33 -4.12 2.03 6.64
N ILE A 34 -3.17 2.77 7.19
CA ILE A 34 -1.79 2.35 7.40
C ILE A 34 -1.63 2.04 8.89
N ALA A 35 -1.61 0.76 9.25
CA ALA A 35 -1.52 0.34 10.65
C ALA A 35 -0.09 0.51 11.17
N LEU A 36 0.10 1.40 12.14
CA LEU A 36 1.38 1.69 12.77
C LEU A 36 1.42 1.08 14.18
N PHE A 37 2.36 0.19 14.43
CA PHE A 37 2.58 -0.37 15.77
C PHE A 37 3.81 0.26 16.42
N LYS A 38 3.88 0.19 17.76
CA LYS A 38 4.98 0.76 18.51
C LYS A 38 6.31 0.11 18.17
N TYR A 39 7.34 0.93 17.94
CA TYR A 39 8.68 0.45 17.56
C TYR A 39 9.43 0.01 18.81
N LEU A 40 10.23 -1.06 18.73
CA LEU A 40 10.88 -1.67 19.90
C LEU A 40 11.72 -0.67 20.71
N GLY A 41 12.43 0.24 20.04
CA GLY A 41 13.23 1.29 20.70
C GLY A 41 12.42 2.42 21.33
N ALA A 42 11.09 2.49 21.11
CA ALA A 42 10.19 3.49 21.70
C ALA A 42 9.68 3.11 23.10
N LEU A 43 10.01 1.89 23.57
CA LEU A 43 9.57 1.35 24.86
C LEU A 43 10.51 1.74 26.01
N GLU A 44 11.67 2.35 25.70
CA GLU A 44 12.75 2.64 26.65
C GLU A 44 12.67 4.07 27.25
N GLY A 45 11.50 4.46 27.76
CA GLY A 45 11.30 5.70 28.52
C GLY A 45 10.84 6.94 27.73
N HIS A 46 10.73 8.09 28.39
CA HIS A 46 10.08 9.30 27.83
C HIS A 46 10.70 9.81 26.53
N LYS A 47 12.04 9.89 26.44
CA LYS A 47 12.74 10.34 25.22
C LYS A 47 12.51 9.41 24.02
N ALA A 48 12.36 8.12 24.29
CA ALA A 48 12.10 7.12 23.26
C ALA A 48 10.69 7.26 22.69
N ASN A 49 9.72 7.59 23.54
CA ASN A 49 8.35 7.89 23.10
C ASN A 49 8.30 9.16 22.24
N GLU A 50 9.00 10.23 22.63
CA GLU A 50 9.07 11.47 21.84
C GLU A 50 9.65 11.24 20.43
N LYS A 51 10.69 10.40 20.30
CA LYS A 51 11.25 10.02 18.99
C LYS A 51 10.24 9.25 18.12
N PHE A 52 9.42 8.41 18.73
CA PHE A 52 8.35 7.73 18.02
C PHE A 52 7.25 8.68 17.57
N GLU A 53 6.78 9.59 18.43
CA GLU A 53 5.79 10.60 18.07
C GLU A 53 6.31 11.51 16.94
N ASN A 54 7.57 11.92 17.00
CA ASN A 54 8.20 12.69 15.93
C ASN A 54 8.22 11.92 14.59
N PHE A 55 8.56 10.63 14.62
CA PHE A 55 8.51 9.78 13.44
C PHE A 55 7.07 9.60 12.92
N HIS A 56 6.10 9.41 13.81
CA HIS A 56 4.68 9.32 13.46
C HIS A 56 4.19 10.61 12.79
N GLY A 57 4.56 11.78 13.32
CA GLY A 57 4.29 13.08 12.70
C GLY A 57 4.89 13.20 11.29
N ILE A 58 6.16 12.79 11.12
CA ILE A 58 6.80 12.76 9.79
C ILE A 58 6.05 11.88 8.82
N LEU A 59 5.60 10.70 9.23
CA LEU A 59 4.85 9.81 8.33
C LEU A 59 3.51 10.42 7.91
N ASN A 60 2.78 11.07 8.82
CA ASN A 60 1.53 11.75 8.50
C ASN A 60 1.75 12.89 7.51
N ASP A 61 2.74 13.75 7.74
CA ASP A 61 3.07 14.84 6.83
C ASP A 61 3.48 14.34 5.44
N LYS A 62 4.25 13.25 5.38
CA LYS A 62 4.62 12.59 4.12
C LYS A 62 3.41 12.03 3.40
N LEU A 63 2.51 11.37 4.13
CA LEU A 63 1.29 10.81 3.56
C LEU A 63 0.43 11.90 2.95
N LEU A 64 0.18 12.99 3.70
CA LEU A 64 -0.57 14.15 3.21
C LEU A 64 0.08 14.73 1.95
N SER A 65 1.36 15.06 2.01
CA SER A 65 2.11 15.64 0.88
C SER A 65 2.10 14.72 -0.35
N MET A 66 2.22 13.40 -0.14
CA MET A 66 2.16 12.41 -1.21
C MET A 66 0.77 12.36 -1.85
N THR A 67 -0.30 12.33 -1.04
CA THR A 67 -1.67 12.29 -1.56
C THR A 67 -2.01 13.55 -2.35
N GLU A 68 -1.56 14.73 -1.92
CA GLU A 68 -1.71 15.99 -2.65
C GLU A 68 -0.92 16.00 -3.96
N GLU A 69 0.33 15.54 -3.95
CA GLU A 69 1.16 15.44 -5.15
C GLU A 69 0.55 14.51 -6.20
N VAL A 70 -0.02 13.38 -5.78
CA VAL A 70 -0.68 12.43 -6.69
C VAL A 70 -2.01 13.00 -7.19
N SER A 71 -2.82 13.57 -6.31
CA SER A 71 -4.15 14.10 -6.65
C SER A 71 -4.10 15.34 -7.55
N SER A 72 -3.01 16.10 -7.50
CA SER A 72 -2.80 17.29 -8.34
C SER A 72 -2.35 16.96 -9.77
N GLN A 73 -2.05 15.71 -10.09
CA GLN A 73 -1.71 15.34 -11.47
C GLN A 73 -2.96 15.33 -12.35
N GLU A 74 -2.85 15.87 -13.56
CA GLU A 74 -3.97 15.96 -14.52
C GLU A 74 -4.61 14.59 -14.83
N SER A 75 -3.83 13.51 -14.69
CA SER A 75 -4.26 12.12 -14.91
C SER A 75 -4.97 11.49 -13.71
N ALA A 76 -5.15 12.21 -12.59
CA ALA A 76 -5.77 11.69 -11.37
C ALA A 76 -7.27 11.37 -11.52
N GLY A 77 -7.97 11.98 -12.50
CA GLY A 77 -9.40 11.75 -12.71
C GLY A 77 -10.27 12.10 -11.49
N GLU A 78 -11.59 11.93 -11.60
CA GLU A 78 -12.52 12.18 -10.48
C GLU A 78 -12.55 11.04 -9.44
N ASN A 79 -11.89 9.91 -9.70
CA ASN A 79 -12.16 8.65 -8.98
C ASN A 79 -11.10 8.29 -7.91
N LEU A 80 -10.27 9.23 -7.49
CA LEU A 80 -9.24 9.04 -6.44
C LEU A 80 -9.63 9.66 -5.09
N ASP A 81 -10.92 9.89 -4.85
CA ASP A 81 -11.41 10.46 -3.59
C ASP A 81 -11.02 9.66 -2.34
N TYR A 82 -10.77 8.35 -2.49
CA TYR A 82 -10.29 7.54 -1.37
C TYR A 82 -8.90 7.94 -0.87
N LEU A 83 -8.08 8.64 -1.67
CA LEU A 83 -6.78 9.17 -1.22
C LEU A 83 -6.93 10.14 -0.04
N LYS A 84 -8.03 10.91 -0.02
CA LYS A 84 -8.35 11.85 1.08
C LYS A 84 -8.68 11.13 2.40
N ARG A 85 -9.00 9.84 2.33
CA ARG A 85 -9.33 9.00 3.49
C ARG A 85 -8.13 8.23 4.01
N ILE A 86 -7.00 8.23 3.29
CA ILE A 86 -5.83 7.48 3.74
C ILE A 86 -5.29 8.14 5.01
N HIS A 87 -5.06 7.33 6.04
CA HIS A 87 -4.57 7.78 7.33
C HIS A 87 -3.65 6.73 7.95
N ILE A 88 -2.88 7.17 8.95
CA ILE A 88 -2.05 6.29 9.76
C ILE A 88 -2.76 6.12 11.09
N GLU A 89 -3.09 4.88 11.44
CA GLU A 89 -3.71 4.55 12.72
C GLU A 89 -2.69 3.86 13.62
N PHE A 90 -2.61 4.30 14.87
CA PHE A 90 -1.68 3.72 15.84
C PHE A 90 -2.34 2.57 16.62
N HIS A 91 -1.70 1.40 16.61
CA HIS A 91 -2.15 0.20 17.29
C HIS A 91 -1.22 -0.16 18.45
N ASP A 92 -1.75 -0.08 19.68
CA ASP A 92 -1.00 -0.35 20.91
C ASP A 92 -0.64 -1.82 21.13
N LYS A 93 -1.42 -2.75 20.58
CA LYS A 93 -1.33 -4.19 20.90
C LYS A 93 -0.64 -4.97 19.79
N ASP A 94 0.68 -5.07 19.90
CA ASP A 94 1.52 -5.84 18.98
C ASP A 94 1.70 -7.30 19.43
N ASN A 95 0.61 -8.09 19.41
CA ASN A 95 0.60 -9.47 19.91
C ASN A 95 0.75 -10.54 18.81
N PHE A 96 1.53 -10.26 17.76
CA PHE A 96 1.68 -11.22 16.66
C PHE A 96 2.67 -12.34 16.98
N SER A 97 2.25 -13.59 16.74
CA SER A 97 3.12 -14.78 16.78
C SER A 97 4.01 -14.90 15.54
N GLY A 98 4.75 -13.85 15.21
CA GLY A 98 5.57 -13.75 14.00
C GLY A 98 4.77 -13.42 12.73
N LEU A 99 5.37 -13.71 11.57
CA LEU A 99 4.83 -13.32 10.26
C LEU A 99 3.46 -13.97 9.95
N GLU A 100 3.26 -15.22 10.36
CA GLU A 100 1.97 -15.89 10.16
C GLU A 100 0.84 -15.19 10.93
N GLY A 101 1.12 -14.76 12.16
CA GLY A 101 0.18 -13.98 12.96
C GLY A 101 -0.16 -12.63 12.32
N ILE A 102 0.84 -11.93 11.77
CA ILE A 102 0.64 -10.69 11.03
C ILE A 102 -0.25 -10.91 9.79
N ASN A 103 0.09 -11.91 8.97
CA ASN A 103 -0.67 -12.22 7.76
C ASN A 103 -2.12 -12.61 8.08
N ARG A 104 -2.33 -13.35 9.17
CA ARG A 104 -3.67 -13.71 9.66
C ARG A 104 -4.46 -12.48 10.08
N TRP A 105 -3.86 -11.58 10.84
CA TRP A 105 -4.49 -10.34 11.28
C TRP A 105 -4.85 -9.43 10.10
N MET A 106 -3.91 -9.18 9.19
CA MET A 106 -4.14 -8.37 7.97
C MET A 106 -5.16 -8.97 7.01
N LYS A 107 -5.39 -10.29 7.07
CA LYS A 107 -6.35 -10.97 6.18
C LYS A 107 -7.76 -11.06 6.79
N ASN A 108 -7.83 -11.30 8.10
CA ASN A 108 -9.10 -11.68 8.74
C ASN A 108 -9.62 -10.65 9.74
N GLU A 109 -8.76 -9.78 10.26
CA GLU A 109 -9.10 -8.90 11.39
C GLU A 109 -9.01 -7.42 11.02
N ALA A 110 -8.16 -7.05 10.07
CA ALA A 110 -7.96 -5.66 9.69
C ALA A 110 -7.79 -5.50 8.18
N ASP A 111 -8.59 -4.61 7.58
CA ASP A 111 -8.53 -4.31 6.15
C ASP A 111 -7.62 -3.09 5.88
N VAL A 112 -6.31 -3.31 6.04
CA VAL A 112 -5.30 -2.25 6.01
C VAL A 112 -4.49 -2.28 4.71
N LEU A 113 -4.02 -1.11 4.27
CA LEU A 113 -3.16 -0.92 3.09
C LEU A 113 -1.78 -1.51 3.34
N THR A 114 -1.23 -1.25 4.53
CA THR A 114 0.02 -1.83 4.97
C THR A 114 0.13 -1.75 6.50
N LEU A 115 0.91 -2.66 7.06
CA LEU A 115 1.29 -2.65 8.47
C LEU A 115 2.77 -2.26 8.62
N LEU A 116 3.05 -1.33 9.52
CA LEU A 116 4.38 -0.82 9.83
C LEU A 116 4.79 -1.21 11.25
N ARG A 117 5.94 -1.88 11.35
CA ARG A 117 6.62 -2.21 12.61
C ARG A 117 8.11 -1.97 12.49
N GLY A 118 8.83 -1.86 13.60
CA GLY A 118 10.26 -1.72 13.50
C GLY A 118 11.00 -1.38 14.79
N SER A 119 12.15 -0.75 14.61
CA SER A 119 13.00 -0.31 15.70
C SER A 119 13.49 1.11 15.45
N ILE A 120 13.52 1.90 16.52
CA ILE A 120 14.23 3.18 16.56
C ILE A 120 15.63 2.87 17.10
N ILE A 121 16.66 3.23 16.35
CA ILE A 121 18.06 3.12 16.78
C ILE A 121 18.61 4.53 16.92
N SER A 122 19.08 4.85 18.11
CA SER A 122 19.59 6.17 18.43
C SER A 122 21.11 6.13 18.54
N ASP A 123 21.79 6.97 17.76
CA ASP A 123 23.22 7.21 17.95
C ASP A 123 23.43 8.30 19.01
N ASP A 124 22.54 9.31 19.03
CA ASP A 124 22.46 10.35 20.07
C ASP A 124 21.01 10.91 20.20
N ASP A 125 20.78 11.96 21.00
CA ASP A 125 19.45 12.54 21.19
C ASP A 125 18.84 13.20 19.93
N LYS A 126 19.67 13.66 18.99
CA LYS A 126 19.26 14.42 17.79
C LYS A 126 19.36 13.60 16.49
N ASN A 127 20.19 12.57 16.49
CA ASN A 127 20.46 11.71 15.35
C ASN A 127 20.01 10.29 15.70
N TYR A 128 18.89 9.91 15.10
CA TYR A 128 18.37 8.56 15.20
C TYR A 128 17.83 8.10 13.86
N PHE A 129 17.79 6.78 13.71
CA PHE A 129 17.30 6.10 12.53
C PHE A 129 16.10 5.25 12.89
N VAL A 130 15.12 5.25 12.01
CA VAL A 130 13.98 4.35 12.09
C VAL A 130 14.15 3.26 11.05
N TYR A 131 14.20 2.02 11.51
CA TYR A 131 14.20 0.84 10.66
C TYR A 131 12.78 0.30 10.64
N SER A 132 12.10 0.49 9.52
CA SER A 132 10.72 0.05 9.32
C SER A 132 10.69 -1.25 8.55
N LYS A 133 9.76 -2.12 8.94
CA LYS A 133 9.34 -3.34 8.27
C LYS A 133 7.91 -3.12 7.82
N PHE A 134 7.72 -3.15 6.52
CA PHE A 134 6.42 -3.05 5.88
C PHE A 134 5.91 -4.45 5.56
N TYR A 135 4.65 -4.69 5.90
CA TYR A 135 3.91 -5.89 5.53
C TYR A 135 2.77 -5.44 4.64
N LEU A 136 2.68 -6.03 3.44
CA LEU A 136 1.69 -5.66 2.42
C LEU A 136 0.55 -6.67 2.31
N GLY A 137 0.60 -7.78 3.06
CA GLY A 137 -0.43 -8.81 3.00
C GLY A 137 -0.64 -9.35 1.57
N ASP A 138 -1.87 -9.27 1.08
CA ASP A 138 -2.27 -9.66 -0.26
C ASP A 138 -1.81 -8.70 -1.36
N LEU A 139 -1.46 -7.45 -1.01
CA LEU A 139 -0.98 -6.44 -1.96
C LEU A 139 0.48 -6.65 -2.40
N LYS A 140 1.20 -7.64 -1.86
CA LYS A 140 2.61 -7.87 -2.19
C LYS A 140 2.86 -8.29 -3.64
N THR A 141 1.89 -8.93 -4.29
CA THR A 141 1.89 -9.50 -5.66
C THR A 141 3.28 -9.83 -6.25
N ASN A 142 3.99 -8.85 -6.79
CA ASN A 142 5.26 -9.01 -7.53
C ASN A 142 6.52 -8.98 -6.64
N LEU A 143 6.36 -8.89 -5.32
CA LEU A 143 7.46 -8.92 -4.37
C LEU A 143 7.80 -10.36 -3.95
N PRO A 144 9.10 -10.73 -3.96
CA PRO A 144 9.54 -12.06 -3.55
C PRO A 144 9.48 -12.28 -2.03
N ASN A 145 9.40 -11.21 -1.24
CA ASN A 145 9.40 -11.24 0.21
C ASN A 145 8.09 -10.68 0.77
N ASP A 146 7.62 -11.23 1.89
CA ASP A 146 6.47 -10.69 2.63
C ASP A 146 6.77 -9.39 3.41
N ILE A 147 8.05 -9.03 3.50
CA ILE A 147 8.54 -7.92 4.32
C ILE A 147 9.47 -7.05 3.48
N ILE A 148 9.20 -5.75 3.45
CA ILE A 148 10.11 -4.74 2.90
C ILE A 148 10.75 -3.99 4.06
N LYS A 149 12.07 -4.05 4.17
CA LYS A 149 12.82 -3.31 5.18
C LYS A 149 13.35 -2.01 4.59
N VAL A 150 13.08 -0.91 5.27
CA VAL A 150 13.57 0.42 4.89
C VAL A 150 14.15 1.14 6.10
N LYS A 151 15.05 2.09 5.84
CA LYS A 151 15.74 2.88 6.86
C LYS A 151 15.53 4.35 6.58
N LEU A 152 15.07 5.09 7.58
CA LEU A 152 14.90 6.54 7.51
C LEU A 152 15.73 7.24 8.59
N PRO A 153 16.68 8.12 8.24
CA PRO A 153 17.22 9.07 9.21
C PRO A 153 16.14 10.06 9.61
N VAL A 154 15.85 10.20 10.90
CA VAL A 154 14.84 11.17 11.34
C VAL A 154 15.50 12.53 11.55
N LYS A 155 15.17 13.47 10.67
CA LYS A 155 15.67 14.85 10.64
C LYS A 155 14.53 15.80 10.29
N SER A 156 14.69 17.08 10.61
CA SER A 156 13.68 18.11 10.27
C SER A 156 13.40 18.22 8.77
N THR A 157 14.38 17.89 7.92
CA THR A 157 14.23 17.87 6.45
C THR A 157 13.35 16.74 5.94
N GLU A 158 12.92 15.81 6.79
CA GLU A 158 12.05 14.71 6.41
C GLU A 158 10.56 15.04 6.51
N PHE A 159 10.18 16.12 7.20
CA PHE A 159 8.77 16.56 7.24
C PHE A 159 8.31 16.98 5.84
N GLY A 160 7.20 16.39 5.38
CA GLY A 160 6.65 16.61 4.02
C GLY A 160 7.52 16.11 2.86
N ASN A 161 8.71 15.57 3.13
CA ASN A 161 9.58 15.05 2.07
C ASN A 161 9.08 13.69 1.58
N THR A 162 8.44 13.69 0.40
CA THR A 162 7.89 12.50 -0.26
C THR A 162 8.94 11.71 -1.05
N LYS A 163 10.19 12.19 -1.12
CA LYS A 163 11.25 11.58 -1.92
C LYS A 163 12.05 10.61 -1.07
N ASP A 164 11.43 9.53 -0.62
CA ASP A 164 12.09 8.55 0.25
C ASP A 164 11.51 7.13 0.09
N SER A 165 12.13 6.19 0.81
CA SER A 165 11.79 4.78 0.76
C SER A 165 10.41 4.43 1.33
N HIS A 166 9.94 5.11 2.37
CA HIS A 166 8.60 4.87 2.94
C HIS A 166 7.53 5.29 1.95
N THR A 167 7.68 6.49 1.38
CA THR A 167 6.77 6.99 0.35
C THR A 167 6.75 6.08 -0.88
N LEU A 168 7.91 5.56 -1.31
CA LEU A 168 7.98 4.55 -2.37
C LEU A 168 7.16 3.30 -2.06
N VAL A 169 7.22 2.79 -0.83
CA VAL A 169 6.42 1.61 -0.43
C VAL A 169 4.93 1.94 -0.41
N PHE A 170 4.52 3.11 0.10
CA PHE A 170 3.12 3.53 0.08
C PHE A 170 2.55 3.63 -1.34
N LEU A 171 3.30 4.24 -2.27
CA LEU A 171 2.90 4.34 -3.68
C LEU A 171 2.74 2.97 -4.33
N TYR A 172 3.66 2.04 -4.05
CA TYR A 172 3.53 0.66 -4.53
C TYR A 172 2.29 -0.04 -3.95
N ALA A 173 2.04 0.10 -2.64
CA ALA A 173 0.85 -0.48 -2.01
C ALA A 173 -0.45 0.08 -2.62
N LEU A 174 -0.52 1.39 -2.86
CA LEU A 174 -1.66 2.03 -3.52
C LEU A 174 -1.87 1.56 -4.95
N ALA A 175 -0.80 1.38 -5.73
CA ALA A 175 -0.89 0.82 -7.07
C ALA A 175 -1.48 -0.59 -7.05
N MET A 176 -1.05 -1.42 -6.09
CA MET A 176 -1.53 -2.80 -5.98
C MET A 176 -2.97 -2.86 -5.46
N ASP A 177 -3.36 -1.94 -4.58
CA ASP A 177 -4.75 -1.82 -4.14
C ASP A 177 -5.66 -1.38 -5.28
N ALA A 178 -5.27 -0.36 -6.05
CA ALA A 178 -6.00 0.07 -7.25
C ALA A 178 -6.16 -1.08 -8.26
N LYS A 179 -5.11 -1.90 -8.45
CA LYS A 179 -5.16 -3.12 -9.29
C LYS A 179 -6.16 -4.15 -8.73
N ARG A 180 -6.13 -4.39 -7.42
CA ARG A 180 -7.05 -5.32 -6.72
C ARG A 180 -8.51 -4.88 -6.85
N LEU A 181 -8.77 -3.58 -6.81
CA LEU A 181 -10.09 -2.97 -6.95
C LEU A 181 -10.60 -2.92 -8.40
N GLY A 182 -9.77 -3.30 -9.39
CA GLY A 182 -10.13 -3.22 -10.80
C GLY A 182 -10.24 -1.78 -11.32
N TYR A 183 -9.50 -0.83 -10.74
CA TYR A 183 -9.48 0.55 -11.22
C TYR A 183 -8.87 0.64 -12.62
N ASP A 184 -9.22 1.73 -13.33
CA ASP A 184 -8.68 1.99 -14.66
C ASP A 184 -7.14 1.98 -14.65
N LYS A 185 -6.56 1.50 -15.75
CA LYS A 185 -5.11 1.38 -15.91
C LYS A 185 -4.39 2.71 -15.72
N SER A 186 -5.01 3.84 -16.06
CA SER A 186 -4.43 5.17 -15.85
C SER A 186 -4.20 5.48 -14.37
N HIS A 187 -5.12 5.10 -13.47
CA HIS A 187 -4.94 5.29 -12.02
C HIS A 187 -3.81 4.41 -11.47
N ILE A 188 -3.74 3.15 -11.90
CA ILE A 188 -2.65 2.26 -11.51
C ILE A 188 -1.30 2.81 -12.02
N ALA A 189 -1.26 3.28 -13.28
CA ALA A 189 -0.08 3.88 -13.89
C ALA A 189 0.37 5.13 -13.16
N LEU A 190 -0.55 5.95 -12.65
CA LEU A 190 -0.25 7.16 -11.89
C LEU A 190 0.60 6.83 -10.65
N PHE A 191 0.17 5.86 -9.83
CA PHE A 191 0.90 5.43 -8.64
C PHE A 191 2.25 4.80 -8.99
N LEU A 192 2.30 3.92 -10.01
CA LEU A 192 3.53 3.28 -10.45
C LEU A 192 4.55 4.30 -11.00
N LYS A 193 4.11 5.28 -11.79
CA LYS A 193 4.96 6.36 -12.29
C LYS A 193 5.50 7.22 -11.15
N ALA A 194 4.67 7.54 -10.15
CA ALA A 194 5.14 8.24 -8.96
C ALA A 194 6.21 7.42 -8.21
N ALA A 195 6.01 6.10 -8.08
CA ALA A 195 6.99 5.19 -7.49
C ALA A 195 8.30 5.13 -8.30
N GLU A 196 8.24 5.05 -9.62
CA GLU A 196 9.41 5.10 -10.52
C GLU A 196 10.20 6.39 -10.35
N ASN A 197 9.51 7.53 -10.25
CA ASN A 197 10.16 8.82 -9.96
C ASN A 197 10.91 8.79 -8.62
N ARG A 198 10.35 8.14 -7.58
CA ARG A 198 11.04 7.98 -6.29
C ARG A 198 12.26 7.09 -6.39
N ILE A 199 12.19 6.01 -7.15
CA ILE A 199 13.35 5.13 -7.41
C ILE A 199 14.48 5.94 -8.05
N VAL A 200 14.19 6.75 -9.07
CA VAL A 200 15.17 7.63 -9.71
C VAL A 200 15.77 8.63 -8.72
N ASP A 201 14.94 9.30 -7.92
CA ASP A 201 15.40 10.29 -6.94
C ASP A 201 16.22 9.68 -5.80
N ILE A 202 15.90 8.46 -5.34
CA ILE A 202 16.70 7.73 -4.35
C ILE A 202 18.04 7.35 -4.97
N LYS A 203 18.06 6.72 -6.15
CA LYS A 203 19.29 6.35 -6.86
C LYS A 203 20.21 7.55 -7.11
N ARG A 204 19.65 8.70 -7.49
CA ARG A 204 20.43 9.93 -7.68
C ARG A 204 21.17 10.37 -6.41
N ARG A 205 20.60 10.15 -5.23
CA ARG A 205 21.19 10.55 -3.93
C ARG A 205 22.09 9.48 -3.31
N SER A 206 21.75 8.20 -3.47
CA SER A 206 22.45 7.07 -2.83
C SER A 206 23.31 6.24 -3.80
N GLY A 207 23.35 6.60 -5.08
CA GLY A 207 24.01 5.86 -6.16
C GLY A 207 23.14 4.72 -6.69
N ASN A 208 22.85 3.71 -5.85
CA ASN A 208 22.00 2.58 -6.22
C ASN A 208 21.04 2.17 -5.10
N LEU A 209 20.04 1.34 -5.45
CA LEU A 209 19.19 0.66 -4.48
C LEU A 209 19.82 -0.69 -4.11
N PHE A 210 19.69 -1.06 -2.84
CA PHE A 210 20.23 -2.30 -2.30
C PHE A 210 19.16 -3.06 -1.49
N GLY A 211 19.34 -4.37 -1.32
CA GLY A 211 18.47 -5.19 -0.49
C GLY A 211 17.01 -5.16 -0.95
N ASP A 212 16.10 -4.90 -0.01
CA ASP A 212 14.66 -4.93 -0.27
C ASP A 212 14.19 -3.79 -1.20
N LEU A 213 14.90 -2.66 -1.26
CA LEU A 213 14.56 -1.57 -2.19
C LEU A 213 14.86 -1.94 -3.65
N ALA A 214 15.91 -2.72 -3.91
CA ALA A 214 16.19 -3.23 -5.26
C ALA A 214 15.11 -4.23 -5.71
N LYS A 215 14.61 -5.06 -4.78
CA LYS A 215 13.49 -5.96 -5.04
C LYS A 215 12.20 -5.20 -5.31
N LEU A 216 11.95 -4.12 -4.57
CA LEU A 216 10.80 -3.24 -4.78
C LEU A 216 10.86 -2.52 -6.14
N GLU A 217 12.04 -2.06 -6.57
CA GLU A 217 12.21 -1.53 -7.92
C GLU A 217 11.83 -2.55 -8.99
N ASN A 218 12.28 -3.80 -8.85
CA ASN A 218 11.93 -4.86 -9.79
C ASN A 218 10.41 -5.12 -9.80
N ALA A 219 9.78 -5.13 -8.63
CA ALA A 219 8.33 -5.31 -8.50
C ALA A 219 7.53 -4.16 -9.14
N VAL A 220 7.99 -2.91 -8.97
CA VAL A 220 7.41 -1.73 -9.64
C VAL A 220 7.54 -1.87 -11.15
N ARG A 221 8.73 -2.17 -11.67
CA ARG A 221 8.96 -2.36 -13.12
C ARG A 221 8.10 -3.47 -13.69
N GLN A 222 8.03 -4.61 -13.02
CA GLN A 222 7.20 -5.73 -13.45
C GLN A 222 5.72 -5.34 -13.49
N ALA A 223 5.22 -4.65 -12.44
CA ALA A 223 3.84 -4.17 -12.42
C ALA A 223 3.55 -3.18 -13.57
N THR A 224 4.49 -2.29 -13.89
CA THR A 224 4.38 -1.37 -15.03
C THR A 224 4.33 -2.15 -16.36
N THR A 225 5.21 -3.13 -16.54
CA THR A 225 5.26 -3.99 -17.75
C THR A 225 3.95 -4.77 -17.95
N GLU A 226 3.43 -5.38 -16.88
CA GLU A 226 2.14 -6.09 -16.89
C GLU A 226 0.98 -5.17 -17.27
N LEU A 227 0.96 -3.95 -16.72
CA LEU A 227 -0.09 -2.96 -16.97
C LEU A 227 -0.16 -2.57 -18.46
N LEU A 228 1.01 -2.39 -19.08
CA LEU A 228 1.16 -2.06 -20.49
C LEU A 228 0.88 -3.26 -21.43
N GLY A 229 0.68 -4.47 -20.89
CA GLY A 229 0.47 -5.68 -21.68
C GLY A 229 1.69 -6.08 -22.50
N VAL A 230 2.88 -5.59 -22.14
CA VAL A 230 4.15 -5.99 -22.77
C VAL A 230 4.58 -7.28 -22.10
N THR A 231 4.00 -8.41 -22.48
CA THR A 231 4.58 -9.70 -22.12
C THR A 231 5.94 -9.80 -22.79
N ASN A 232 7.01 -10.00 -22.02
CA ASN A 232 8.32 -10.34 -22.59
C ASN A 232 8.15 -11.63 -23.40
N ALA A 233 7.99 -11.48 -24.71
CA ALA A 233 8.09 -12.56 -25.66
C ALA A 233 9.57 -12.94 -25.77
N SER A 234 10.03 -13.74 -24.81
CA SER A 234 11.29 -14.47 -24.90
C SER A 234 11.21 -15.67 -23.98
N ASP A 235 10.47 -16.68 -24.44
CA ASP A 235 10.78 -18.06 -24.12
C ASP A 235 11.73 -18.55 -25.23
N PRO A 236 13.05 -18.63 -25.02
CA PRO A 236 13.92 -19.35 -25.92
C PRO A 236 13.87 -20.82 -25.51
N THR A 237 12.81 -21.52 -25.91
CA THR A 237 12.98 -22.94 -26.19
C THR A 237 13.72 -23.05 -27.52
N ASP A 238 15.04 -23.21 -27.42
CA ASP A 238 15.87 -23.98 -28.36
C ASP A 238 17.08 -24.55 -27.57
#